data_AF-A0A8J4PKQ4-F1
#
_entry.id   AF-A0A8J4PKQ4-F1
#
_cell.length_a   1.000
_cell.length_b   1.000
_cell.length_c   1.000
_cell.angle_alpha   90.00
_cell.angle_beta   90.00
_cell.angle_gamma   90.00
#
_symmetry.space_group_name_H-M   'P 1'
#
loop_
_entity.id
_entity.type
_entity.pdbx_description
1 polymer ?
#
loop_
_entity_poly.entity_id
_entity_poly.type
_entity_poly.pdbx_seq_one_letter_code
_entity_poly.pdbx_strand_id
1 'polypeptide(L)'
;SNSYLVTPIVSTPPAGNACGLLVQQTVVAQWYNSQIYPFTQVAVTYQNTGTKPITGVSFAMSNIDQIWGVDSVNGRYKLPSWFPTIAPGQFYSFGYIIKSNAVGTLIPTVTCP
;
A
#
# COMPACT_ATOMS: atom_id res chain seq x y z
N SER A 1 -0.07 -22.29 0.85
CA SER A 1 0.12 -20.92 1.35
C SER A 1 -1.24 -20.39 1.74
N ASN A 2 -1.49 -20.14 3.03
CA ASN A 2 -2.74 -19.55 3.51
C ASN A 2 -2.54 -18.05 3.60
N SER A 3 -2.84 -17.33 2.51
CA SER A 3 -2.81 -15.88 2.51
C SER A 3 -4.11 -15.33 3.11
N TYR A 4 -4.01 -14.62 4.23
CA TYR A 4 -5.15 -13.93 4.83
C TYR A 4 -5.35 -12.59 4.12
N LEU A 5 -6.54 -12.40 3.53
CA LEU A 5 -6.94 -11.12 2.96
C LEU A 5 -7.37 -10.19 4.08
N VAL A 6 -6.79 -8.99 4.14
CA VAL A 6 -7.30 -7.92 5.00
C VAL A 6 -8.34 -7.12 4.24
N THR A 7 -9.39 -6.67 4.94
CA THR A 7 -10.46 -5.86 4.37
C THR A 7 -9.89 -4.67 3.60
N PRO A 8 -10.32 -4.44 2.35
CA PRO A 8 -9.83 -3.33 1.55
C PRO A 8 -10.12 -1.99 2.21
N ILE A 9 -9.17 -1.07 2.14
CA ILE A 9 -9.38 0.34 2.53
C ILE A 9 -9.67 1.11 1.25
N VAL A 10 -10.81 1.80 1.21
CA VAL A 10 -11.14 2.72 0.11
C VAL A 10 -10.75 4.12 0.56
N SER A 11 -9.76 4.73 -0.07
CA SER A 11 -9.55 6.16 0.08
C SER A 11 -10.47 6.87 -0.89
N THR A 12 -11.61 7.38 -0.41
CA THR A 12 -12.46 8.27 -1.20
C THR A 12 -11.75 9.62 -1.34
N PRO A 13 -11.58 10.15 -2.57
CA PRO A 13 -11.12 11.52 -2.70
C PRO A 13 -12.12 12.51 -2.11
N PRO A 14 -11.71 13.76 -1.83
CA PRO A 14 -12.64 14.85 -1.58
C PRO A 14 -13.70 14.92 -2.68
N ALA A 15 -14.96 15.19 -2.30
CA ALA A 15 -16.08 15.27 -3.22
C ALA A 15 -15.75 16.15 -4.44
N GLY A 16 -15.85 15.57 -5.64
CA GLY A 16 -15.51 16.23 -6.92
C GLY A 16 -14.28 15.66 -7.65
N ASN A 17 -13.43 14.85 -6.98
CA ASN A 17 -12.31 14.19 -7.61
C ASN A 17 -12.70 12.80 -8.14
N ALA A 18 -12.69 12.63 -9.46
CA ALA A 18 -13.06 11.39 -10.15
C ALA A 18 -12.03 10.25 -10.04
N CYS A 19 -11.12 10.31 -9.07
CA CYS A 19 -10.22 9.22 -8.75
C CYS A 19 -10.88 8.24 -7.77
N GLY A 20 -10.38 7.03 -7.71
CA GLY A 20 -10.77 6.07 -6.69
C GLY A 20 -9.57 5.17 -6.47
N LEU A 21 -9.08 5.08 -5.24
CA LEU A 21 -8.02 4.15 -4.92
C LEU A 21 -8.57 3.11 -3.96
N LEU A 22 -8.61 1.87 -4.43
CA LEU A 22 -8.83 0.70 -3.62
C LEU A 22 -7.47 0.17 -3.17
N VAL A 23 -7.29 0.01 -1.86
CA VAL A 23 -6.11 -0.59 -1.26
C VAL A 23 -6.47 -1.98 -0.76
N GLN A 24 -5.75 -3.00 -1.23
CA GLN A 24 -5.88 -4.36 -0.73
C GLN A 24 -4.56 -4.80 -0.11
N GLN A 25 -4.61 -5.32 1.11
CA GLN A 25 -3.44 -5.90 1.79
C GLN A 25 -3.65 -7.40 1.95
N THR A 26 -2.68 -8.17 1.51
CA THR A 26 -2.67 -9.64 1.59
C THR A 26 -1.49 -10.09 2.41
N VAL A 27 -1.74 -10.78 3.52
CA VAL A 27 -0.69 -11.39 4.32
C VAL A 27 -0.08 -12.53 3.52
N VAL A 28 1.21 -12.42 3.22
CA VAL A 28 1.98 -13.43 2.48
C VAL A 28 2.57 -14.47 3.43
N ALA A 29 3.14 -14.00 4.53
CA ALA A 29 3.77 -14.85 5.55
C ALA A 29 3.78 -14.15 6.90
N GLN A 30 3.83 -14.93 7.98
CA GLN A 30 4.05 -14.45 9.34
C GLN A 30 5.03 -15.38 10.06
N TRP A 31 5.94 -14.82 10.84
CA TRP A 31 6.91 -15.58 11.62
C TRP A 31 7.33 -14.83 12.88
N TYR A 32 8.01 -15.55 13.77
CA TYR A 32 8.67 -14.96 14.94
C TYR A 32 10.18 -15.03 14.75
N ASN A 33 10.87 -13.90 14.85
CA ASN A 33 12.33 -13.91 14.98
C ASN A 33 12.69 -14.22 16.43
N SER A 34 13.55 -15.22 16.62
CA SER A 34 14.01 -15.69 17.93
C SER A 34 12.85 -15.96 18.90
N GLN A 35 11.71 -16.44 18.38
CA GLN A 35 10.47 -16.76 19.12
C GLN A 35 9.79 -15.60 19.88
N ILE A 36 10.33 -14.38 19.82
CA ILE A 36 9.86 -13.24 20.64
C ILE A 36 9.28 -12.12 19.78
N TYR A 37 9.86 -11.86 18.61
CA TYR A 37 9.51 -10.70 17.80
C TYR A 37 8.65 -11.12 16.61
N PRO A 38 7.35 -10.78 16.56
CA PRO A 38 6.49 -11.13 15.43
C PRO A 38 6.80 -10.27 14.21
N PHE A 39 6.74 -10.88 13.04
CA PHE A 39 6.87 -10.24 11.74
C PHE A 39 5.72 -10.67 10.84
N THR A 40 5.22 -9.72 10.06
CA THR A 40 4.20 -9.95 9.04
C THR A 40 4.70 -9.40 7.71
N GLN A 41 4.80 -10.28 6.70
CA GLN A 41 5.04 -9.90 5.31
C GLN A 41 3.71 -9.69 4.60
N VAL A 42 3.58 -8.56 3.91
CA VAL A 42 2.35 -8.14 3.25
C VAL A 42 2.63 -7.76 1.80
N ALA A 43 1.80 -8.26 0.89
CA ALA A 43 1.68 -7.74 -0.46
C ALA A 43 0.53 -6.73 -0.49
N VAL A 44 0.77 -5.56 -1.07
CA VAL A 44 -0.23 -4.49 -1.21
C VAL A 44 -0.54 -4.29 -2.67
N THR A 45 -1.83 -4.15 -2.99
CA THR A 45 -2.31 -3.76 -4.30
C THR A 45 -3.07 -2.45 -4.22
N TYR A 46 -2.64 -1.50 -5.04
CA TYR A 46 -3.28 -0.23 -5.31
C TYR A 46 -4.02 -0.32 -6.64
N GLN A 47 -5.34 -0.29 -6.61
CA GLN A 47 -6.16 -0.33 -7.82
C GLN A 47 -6.88 1.00 -8.03
N ASN A 48 -6.74 1.58 -9.22
CA ASN A 48 -7.50 2.76 -9.60
C ASN A 48 -8.92 2.35 -10.03
N THR A 49 -9.89 2.58 -9.15
CA THR A 49 -11.33 2.35 -9.38
C THR A 49 -12.06 3.60 -9.86
N GLY A 50 -11.35 4.73 -9.99
CA GLY A 50 -11.88 5.97 -10.54
C GLY A 50 -11.89 6.01 -12.07
N THR A 51 -12.32 7.14 -12.61
CA THR A 51 -12.34 7.42 -14.05
C THR A 51 -11.19 8.33 -14.50
N LYS A 52 -10.43 8.91 -13.56
CA LYS A 52 -9.21 9.68 -13.82
C LYS A 52 -7.94 8.92 -13.40
N PRO A 53 -6.80 9.13 -14.07
CA PRO A 53 -5.52 8.60 -13.63
C PRO A 53 -5.12 9.11 -12.24
N ILE A 54 -4.53 8.24 -11.42
CA ILE A 54 -3.88 8.63 -10.16
C ILE A 54 -2.43 8.97 -10.48
N THR A 55 -2.04 10.22 -10.30
CA THR A 55 -0.68 10.74 -10.62
C THR A 55 0.24 10.80 -9.41
N GLY A 56 -0.27 10.42 -8.24
CA GLY A 56 0.53 10.31 -7.04
C GLY A 56 -0.20 9.54 -5.96
N VAL A 57 0.53 8.64 -5.31
CA VAL A 57 0.12 8.03 -4.04
C VAL A 57 1.26 8.25 -3.06
N SER A 58 0.97 8.75 -1.86
CA SER A 58 1.96 8.76 -0.78
C SER A 58 1.37 8.30 0.54
N PHE A 59 2.15 7.60 1.34
CA PHE A 59 1.76 7.18 2.68
C PHE A 59 2.96 7.22 3.64
N ALA A 60 2.66 7.18 4.93
CA ALA A 60 3.62 6.93 5.98
C ALA A 60 3.18 5.69 6.75
N MET A 61 4.14 4.92 7.26
CA MET A 61 3.88 3.72 8.05
C MET A 61 5.02 3.53 9.05
N SER A 62 4.68 3.22 10.29
CA SER A 62 5.64 2.94 11.36
C SER A 62 6.01 1.46 11.43
N ASN A 63 7.09 1.16 12.15
CA ASN A 63 7.54 -0.21 12.46
C ASN A 63 7.87 -1.09 11.23
N ILE A 64 8.10 -0.48 10.07
CA ILE A 64 8.60 -1.19 8.88
C ILE A 64 9.98 -1.76 9.18
N ASP A 65 10.15 -3.05 8.91
CA ASP A 65 11.45 -3.70 8.87
C ASP A 65 12.07 -3.59 7.47
N GLN A 66 11.29 -3.92 6.45
CA GLN A 66 11.69 -3.83 5.04
C GLN A 66 10.50 -3.43 4.16
N ILE A 67 10.77 -2.75 3.05
CA ILE A 67 9.78 -2.36 2.06
C ILE A 67 10.44 -2.29 0.68
N TRP A 68 9.72 -2.71 -0.36
CA TRP A 68 10.19 -2.72 -1.74
C TRP A 68 9.07 -2.35 -2.70
N GLY A 69 9.42 -1.96 -3.93
CA GLY A 69 8.45 -1.51 -4.93
C GLY A 69 7.88 -0.12 -4.67
N VAL A 70 8.57 0.73 -3.91
CA VAL A 70 8.19 2.12 -3.66
C VAL A 70 9.43 2.99 -3.59
N ASP A 71 9.28 4.27 -3.92
CA ASP A 71 10.31 5.27 -3.63
C ASP A 71 10.09 5.84 -2.22
N SER A 72 11.18 6.17 -1.54
CA SER A 72 11.15 6.88 -0.25
C SER A 72 11.60 8.32 -0.42
N VAL A 73 10.79 9.28 0.04
CA VAL A 73 11.07 10.72 -0.01
C VAL A 73 10.62 11.35 1.31
N ASN A 74 11.54 11.97 2.04
CA ASN A 74 11.28 12.69 3.28
C ASN A 74 10.44 11.91 4.31
N GLY A 75 10.75 10.62 4.51
CA GLY A 75 10.05 9.76 5.47
C GLY A 75 8.65 9.30 5.02
N ARG A 76 8.31 9.50 3.75
CA ARG A 76 7.08 8.96 3.13
C ARG A 76 7.43 8.04 1.98
N TYR A 77 6.56 7.07 1.73
CA TYR A 77 6.66 6.17 0.59
C TYR A 77 5.70 6.63 -0.50
N LYS A 78 6.11 6.47 -1.76
CA LYS A 78 5.32 6.83 -2.93
C LYS A 78 5.50 5.82 -4.05
N LEU A 79 4.66 5.94 -5.09
CA LEU A 79 4.87 5.21 -6.33
C LEU A 79 6.30 5.42 -6.85
N PRO A 80 6.95 4.38 -7.39
CA PRO A 80 8.30 4.53 -7.89
C PRO A 80 8.33 5.43 -9.13
N SER A 81 9.45 6.13 -9.31
CA SER A 81 9.63 7.10 -10.40
C SER A 81 9.41 6.52 -11.81
N TRP A 82 9.64 5.22 -12.02
CA TRP A 82 9.38 4.52 -13.28
C TRP A 82 7.91 4.09 -13.49
N PHE A 83 7.07 4.17 -12.45
CA PHE A 83 5.63 3.93 -12.51
C PHE A 83 4.86 5.08 -11.81
N PRO A 84 4.92 6.30 -12.34
CA PRO A 84 4.41 7.47 -11.63
C PRO A 84 2.87 7.56 -11.60
N THR A 85 2.18 6.78 -12.43
CA THR A 85 0.74 6.92 -12.66
C THR A 85 0.04 5.56 -12.67
N ILE A 86 -1.11 5.47 -11.99
CA ILE A 86 -2.04 4.33 -12.12
C ILE A 86 -3.23 4.79 -12.97
N ALA A 87 -3.31 4.34 -14.22
CA ALA A 87 -4.44 4.66 -15.11
C ALA A 87 -5.77 4.03 -14.61
N PRO A 88 -6.94 4.53 -15.02
CA PRO A 88 -8.23 3.93 -14.67
C PRO A 88 -8.27 2.42 -14.96
N GLY A 89 -8.73 1.64 -13.99
CA GLY A 89 -8.78 0.17 -14.08
C GLY A 89 -7.44 -0.55 -13.93
N GLN A 90 -6.31 0.16 -13.93
CA GLN A 90 -4.99 -0.43 -13.70
C GLN A 90 -4.70 -0.55 -12.20
N PHE A 91 -3.66 -1.33 -11.89
CA PHE A 91 -3.17 -1.51 -10.54
C PHE A 91 -1.64 -1.46 -10.47
N TYR A 92 -1.15 -1.23 -9.27
CA TYR A 92 0.26 -1.33 -8.91
C TYR A 92 0.40 -2.12 -7.62
N SER A 93 1.44 -2.95 -7.51
CA SER A 93 1.69 -3.76 -6.32
C SER A 93 3.09 -3.57 -5.80
N PHE A 94 3.19 -3.57 -4.47
CA PHE A 94 4.45 -3.49 -3.74
C PHE A 94 4.36 -4.36 -2.49
N GLY A 95 5.45 -4.47 -1.72
CA GLY A 95 5.42 -5.29 -0.50
C GLY A 95 6.23 -4.70 0.63
N TYR A 96 5.89 -5.13 1.83
CA TYR A 96 6.58 -4.73 3.06
C TYR A 96 6.61 -5.88 4.08
N ILE A 97 7.52 -5.74 5.04
CA ILE A 97 7.60 -6.54 6.26
C ILE A 97 7.49 -5.57 7.43
N ILE A 98 6.59 -5.84 8.38
CA ILE A 98 6.39 -5.06 9.60
C ILE A 98 6.66 -5.90 10.84
N LYS A 99 7.21 -5.28 11.89
CA LYS A 99 7.43 -5.88 13.21
C LYS A 99 6.11 -5.95 14.00
N SER A 100 5.19 -6.80 13.55
CA SER A 100 3.86 -6.97 14.14
C SER A 100 3.27 -8.32 13.73
N ASN A 101 2.26 -8.79 14.49
CA ASN A 101 1.40 -9.92 14.11
C ASN A 101 0.16 -9.47 13.30
N ALA A 102 0.07 -8.17 13.00
CA ALA A 102 -0.97 -7.57 12.18
C ALA A 102 -0.34 -6.80 11.01
N VAL A 103 -1.18 -6.47 10.01
CA VAL A 103 -0.76 -5.59 8.91
C VAL A 103 -0.53 -4.17 9.41
N GLY A 104 0.32 -3.43 8.71
CA GLY A 104 0.56 -2.01 8.99
C GLY A 104 -0.69 -1.18 8.68
N THR A 105 -0.89 -0.12 9.45
CA THR A 105 -1.88 0.92 9.13
C THR A 105 -1.40 1.68 7.90
N LEU A 106 -2.13 1.53 6.80
CA LEU A 106 -1.83 2.18 5.54
C LEU A 106 -2.97 3.13 5.15
N ILE A 107 -2.72 4.43 5.26
CA ILE A 107 -3.66 5.49 4.88
C ILE A 107 -3.00 6.31 3.78
N PRO A 108 -3.29 6.04 2.49
CA PRO A 108 -2.67 6.76 1.40
C PRO A 108 -3.33 8.11 1.16
N THR A 109 -2.51 9.09 0.82
CA THR A 109 -2.94 10.34 0.17
C THR A 109 -2.82 10.17 -1.33
N VAL A 110 -3.89 10.50 -2.06
CA VAL A 110 -3.98 10.32 -3.52
C VAL A 110 -4.00 11.68 -4.19
N THR A 111 -3.25 11.81 -5.29
CA THR A 111 -3.22 13.00 -6.16
C THR A 111 -3.77 12.65 -7.53
N CYS A 112 -4.54 13.58 -8.10
CA CYS A 112 -5.22 13.47 -9.38
C CYS A 112 -4.92 14.70 -10.23
N PRO A 113 -5.03 14.60 -11.56
CA PRO A 113 -4.98 15.74 -12.46
C PRO A 113 -6.25 16.60 -12.42
#